data_AF-A0AAE3SHW1-F1
#
_entry.id   AF-A0AAE3SHW1-F1
#
_cell.length_a   1.000
_cell.length_b   1.000
_cell.length_c   1.000
_cell.angle_alpha   90.00
_cell.angle_beta   90.00
_cell.angle_gamma   90.00
#
_symmetry.space_group_name_H-M   'P 1'
#
loop_
_entity.id
_entity.type
_entity.pdbx_description
1 polymer ?
#
loop_
_entity_poly.entity_id
_entity_poly.type
_entity_poly.pdbx_seq_one_letter_code
_entity_poly.pdbx_strand_id
1 'polypeptide(L)'
;MDAFHYIEKVDLIKYLLSSGYVIDMHKSTARQKVFEKDGEKLLVLRHQKTGKYIYQNLNDTRDKGNIINFVVNRINGFLSTDSKTKQDYAKAFAQLDNDSGGKELTKEIKIFQEKVKFEYELYAPHELINYDFLLSRGLTKETINHPLFKGTIVNCYKYGFKT
;
A
#
# COMPACT_ATOMS: atom_id res chain seq x y z
N MET A 1 4.75 10.31 25.38
CA MET A 1 3.76 9.77 24.43
C MET A 1 3.93 8.26 24.39
N ASP A 2 2.84 7.49 24.35
CA ASP A 2 2.91 6.02 24.35
C ASP A 2 3.03 5.47 22.91
N ALA A 3 3.59 4.26 22.76
CA ALA A 3 3.96 3.64 21.48
C ALA A 3 2.80 3.53 20.48
N PHE A 4 1.59 3.32 20.99
CA PHE A 4 0.36 3.24 20.19
C PHE A 4 0.04 4.56 19.47
N HIS A 5 0.39 5.70 20.07
CA HIS A 5 0.08 7.03 19.52
C HIS A 5 0.97 7.39 18.32
N TYR A 6 2.21 6.85 18.26
CA TYR A 6 3.11 7.07 17.12
C TYR A 6 2.66 6.33 15.86
N ILE A 7 2.24 5.07 16.02
CA ILE A 7 1.80 4.22 14.90
C ILE A 7 0.63 4.86 14.14
N GLU A 8 -0.17 5.69 14.82
CA GLU A 8 -1.34 6.36 14.25
C GLU A 8 -0.99 7.66 13.52
N LYS A 9 0.10 8.32 13.90
CA LYS A 9 0.47 9.62 13.34
C LYS A 9 1.44 9.53 12.16
N VAL A 10 2.31 8.53 12.14
CA VAL A 10 3.36 8.46 11.12
C VAL A 10 2.91 7.65 9.91
N ASP A 11 2.92 8.30 8.74
CA ASP A 11 2.64 7.68 7.46
C ASP A 11 3.87 6.90 6.97
N LEU A 12 3.81 5.57 7.07
CA LEU A 12 4.90 4.68 6.66
C LEU A 12 5.30 4.88 5.20
N ILE A 13 4.37 5.21 4.31
CA ILE A 13 4.70 5.47 2.89
C ILE A 13 5.60 6.68 2.77
N LYS A 14 5.26 7.79 3.45
CA LYS A 14 6.07 9.01 3.42
C LYS A 14 7.45 8.78 4.01
N TYR A 15 7.51 8.03 5.11
CA TYR A 15 8.76 7.69 5.77
C TYR A 15 9.70 6.85 4.89
N LEU A 16 9.16 5.86 4.16
CA LEU A 16 9.97 5.06 3.25
C LEU A 16 10.54 5.90 2.10
N LEU A 17 9.73 6.80 1.54
CA LEU A 17 10.19 7.71 0.49
C LEU A 17 11.25 8.70 1.00
N SER A 18 11.07 9.29 2.19
CA SER A 18 12.08 10.17 2.79
C SER A 18 13.39 9.44 3.08
N SER A 19 13.30 8.13 3.34
CA SER A 19 14.42 7.22 3.55
C SER A 19 15.07 6.70 2.26
N GLY A 20 14.61 7.15 1.09
CA GLY A 20 15.20 6.83 -0.21
C GLY A 20 14.70 5.55 -0.87
N TYR A 21 13.60 4.96 -0.38
CA TYR A 21 12.92 3.90 -1.11
C TYR A 21 12.13 4.47 -2.28
N VAL A 22 12.03 3.71 -3.36
CA VAL A 22 11.22 4.07 -4.54
C VAL A 22 10.07 3.08 -4.68
N ILE A 23 8.92 3.55 -5.13
CA ILE A 23 7.76 2.68 -5.39
C ILE A 23 8.01 1.93 -6.71
N ASP A 24 7.98 0.60 -6.66
CA ASP A 24 7.87 -0.24 -7.85
C ASP A 24 6.43 -0.17 -8.35
N MET A 25 6.20 0.69 -9.35
CA MET A 25 4.87 0.90 -9.92
C MET A 25 4.30 -0.33 -10.64
N HIS A 26 5.14 -1.25 -11.10
CA HIS A 26 4.70 -2.44 -11.82
C HIS A 26 4.17 -3.52 -10.88
N LYS A 27 4.65 -3.53 -9.63
CA LYS A 27 4.22 -4.49 -8.60
C LYS A 27 3.27 -3.88 -7.55
N SER A 28 3.03 -2.57 -7.64
CA SER A 28 2.13 -1.85 -6.74
C SER A 28 0.71 -1.79 -7.26
N THR A 29 -0.26 -1.86 -6.36
CA THR A 29 -1.69 -1.61 -6.61
C THR A 29 -2.17 -0.41 -5.79
N ALA A 30 -3.46 -0.08 -5.86
CA ALA A 30 -4.04 0.95 -5.01
C ALA A 30 -3.97 0.59 -3.50
N ARG A 31 -4.05 -0.71 -3.16
CA ARG A 31 -4.13 -1.20 -1.77
C ARG A 31 -2.81 -1.69 -1.20
N GLN A 32 -1.86 -1.99 -2.06
CA GLN A 32 -0.56 -2.56 -1.71
C GLN A 32 0.52 -1.82 -2.48
N LYS A 33 1.57 -1.39 -1.78
CA LYS A 33 2.72 -0.73 -2.40
C LYS A 33 3.94 -1.61 -2.24
N VAL A 34 4.68 -1.79 -3.33
CA VAL A 34 5.99 -2.43 -3.28
C VAL A 34 7.03 -1.32 -3.36
N PHE A 35 7.93 -1.29 -2.38
CA PHE A 35 9.05 -0.38 -2.31
C PHE A 35 10.35 -1.13 -2.56
N GLU A 36 11.29 -0.49 -3.23
CA GLU A 36 12.62 -1.03 -3.50
C GLU A 36 13.71 -0.02 -3.12
N LYS A 37 14.79 -0.53 -2.51
CA LYS A 37 16.02 0.21 -2.24
C LYS A 37 17.18 -0.77 -2.11
N ASP A 38 18.27 -0.56 -2.85
CA ASP A 38 19.51 -1.34 -2.74
C ASP A 38 19.28 -2.88 -2.78
N GLY A 39 18.32 -3.34 -3.61
CA GLY A 39 17.95 -4.76 -3.75
C GLY A 39 16.97 -5.30 -2.69
N GLU A 40 16.70 -4.53 -1.63
CA GLU A 40 15.64 -4.84 -0.66
C GLU A 40 14.26 -4.51 -1.25
N LYS A 41 13.28 -5.40 -1.02
CA LYS A 41 11.90 -5.22 -1.48
C LYS A 41 10.92 -5.31 -0.32
N LEU A 42 10.13 -4.27 -0.13
CA LEU A 42 9.15 -4.18 0.94
C LEU A 42 7.74 -4.10 0.38
N LEU A 43 6.86 -5.01 0.81
CA LEU A 43 5.43 -4.90 0.60
C LEU A 43 4.81 -4.11 1.75
N VAL A 44 4.13 -3.01 1.44
CA VAL A 44 3.40 -2.18 2.39
C VAL A 44 1.91 -2.27 2.14
N LEU A 45 1.16 -2.62 3.18
CA LEU A 45 -0.29 -2.74 3.14
C LEU A 45 -0.90 -1.72 4.12
N ARG A 46 -2.04 -1.15 3.72
CA ARG A 46 -2.88 -0.35 4.61
C ARG A 46 -4.05 -1.19 5.09
N HIS A 47 -4.13 -1.44 6.40
CA HIS A 47 -5.24 -2.19 6.98
C HIS A 47 -6.54 -1.40 6.85
N GLN A 48 -7.56 -1.99 6.22
CA GLN A 48 -8.77 -1.25 5.82
C GLN A 48 -9.60 -0.74 7.00
N LYS A 49 -9.67 -1.50 8.09
CA LYS A 49 -10.50 -1.13 9.26
C LYS A 49 -9.83 -0.12 10.18
N THR A 50 -8.50 -0.20 10.31
CA THR A 50 -7.75 0.61 11.30
C THR A 50 -6.99 1.74 10.64
N GLY A 51 -6.85 1.74 9.30
CA GLY A 51 -6.04 2.69 8.56
C GLY A 51 -4.52 2.55 8.77
N LYS A 52 -4.09 1.62 9.65
CA LYS A 52 -2.70 1.41 10.04
C LYS A 52 -1.92 0.73 8.93
N TYR A 53 -0.68 1.16 8.73
CA TYR A 53 0.23 0.53 7.79
C TYR A 53 0.98 -0.64 8.45
N ILE A 54 1.18 -1.69 7.66
CA ILE A 54 2.09 -2.78 7.96
C ILE A 54 3.03 -2.96 6.77
N TYR A 55 4.25 -3.42 7.03
CA TYR A 55 5.18 -3.82 6.00
C TYR A 55 5.64 -5.26 6.19
N GLN A 56 6.12 -5.84 5.10
CA GLN A 56 6.80 -7.12 5.05
C GLN A 56 7.93 -7.03 4.04
N ASN A 57 9.14 -7.37 4.46
CA ASN A 57 10.26 -7.58 3.56
C ASN A 57 10.06 -8.90 2.80
N LEU A 58 10.17 -8.83 1.47
CA LEU A 58 9.98 -9.97 0.58
C LEU A 58 11.21 -10.88 0.53
N ASN A 59 12.38 -10.37 0.93
CA ASN A 59 13.63 -11.12 0.97
C ASN A 59 13.92 -11.73 2.36
N ASP A 60 13.34 -11.17 3.43
CA ASP A 60 13.48 -11.70 4.80
C ASP A 60 12.14 -11.66 5.56
N THR A 61 11.55 -12.83 5.81
CA THR A 61 10.24 -12.94 6.47
C THR A 61 10.22 -12.54 7.95
N ARG A 62 11.40 -12.31 8.55
CA ARG A 62 11.57 -11.82 9.93
C ARG A 62 11.48 -10.28 9.99
N ASP A 63 11.75 -9.59 8.87
CA ASP A 63 11.67 -8.14 8.76
C ASP A 63 10.27 -7.70 8.33
N LYS A 64 9.38 -7.56 9.32
CA LYS A 64 7.99 -7.17 9.13
C LYS A 64 7.42 -6.48 10.37
N GLY A 65 6.27 -5.83 10.19
CA GLY A 65 5.51 -5.24 11.29
C GLY A 65 4.99 -3.85 10.95
N ASN A 66 4.92 -2.97 11.94
CA ASN A 66 4.56 -1.57 11.75
C ASN A 66 5.83 -0.69 11.57
N ILE A 67 5.64 0.62 11.46
CA ILE A 67 6.74 1.56 11.29
C ILE A 67 7.78 1.52 12.43
N ILE A 68 7.38 1.25 13.67
CA ILE A 68 8.32 1.13 14.78
C ILE A 68 9.19 -0.12 14.59
N ASN A 69 8.58 -1.24 14.19
CA ASN A 69 9.34 -2.46 13.88
C ASN A 69 10.35 -2.20 12.75
N PHE A 70 9.94 -1.45 11.72
CA PHE A 70 10.82 -1.06 10.61
C PHE A 70 12.05 -0.32 11.10
N VAL A 71 11.85 0.78 11.84
CA VAL A 71 12.95 1.63 12.32
C VAL A 71 13.87 0.85 13.26
N VAL A 72 13.31 0.09 14.21
CA VAL A 72 14.11 -0.75 15.11
C VAL A 72 14.95 -1.77 14.33
N ASN A 73 14.38 -2.41 13.31
CA ASN A 73 15.14 -3.37 12.49
C ASN A 73 16.29 -2.71 11.73
N ARG A 74 16.10 -1.47 11.24
CA ARG A 74 17.15 -0.73 10.53
C ARG A 74 18.25 -0.23 11.47
N ILE A 75 17.92 0.16 12.70
CA ILE A 75 18.92 0.53 13.72
C ILE A 75 19.77 -0.69 14.12
N ASN A 76 19.15 -1.86 14.24
CA ASN A 76 19.78 -3.06 14.79
C ASN A 76 20.28 -4.05 13.73
N GLY A 77 20.27 -3.70 12.43
CA GLY A 77 20.78 -4.58 11.37
C GLY A 77 20.03 -5.90 11.24
N PHE A 78 18.69 -5.89 11.38
CA PHE A 78 17.80 -7.04 11.19
C PHE A 78 18.00 -8.21 12.18
N LEU A 79 18.62 -7.96 13.34
CA LEU A 79 18.75 -8.96 14.41
C LEU A 79 17.38 -9.48 14.90
N SER A 80 17.35 -10.74 15.34
CA SER A 80 16.13 -11.43 15.79
C SER A 80 15.40 -10.66 16.88
N THR A 81 14.07 -10.77 16.92
CA THR A 81 13.19 -10.10 17.90
C THR A 81 13.62 -10.26 19.35
N ASP A 82 14.32 -11.34 19.68
CA ASP A 82 14.76 -11.69 21.03
C ASP A 82 15.93 -10.81 21.55
N SER A 83 16.49 -9.96 20.69
CA SER A 83 17.62 -9.08 21.02
C SER A 83 17.27 -7.58 21.08
N LYS A 84 16.00 -7.21 20.87
CA LYS A 84 15.55 -5.81 20.87
C LYS A 84 15.34 -5.30 22.29
N THR A 85 16.04 -4.22 22.64
CA THR A 85 16.01 -3.62 23.98
C THR A 85 15.07 -2.42 24.05
N LYS A 86 14.66 -2.03 25.28
CA LYS A 86 13.93 -0.76 25.50
C LYS A 86 14.65 0.46 24.91
N GLN A 87 15.98 0.41 24.89
CA GLN A 87 16.81 1.49 24.34
C GLN A 87 16.69 1.60 22.82
N ASP A 88 16.53 0.48 22.12
CA ASP A 88 16.36 0.47 20.66
C ASP A 88 15.02 1.07 20.25
N TYR A 89 13.97 0.76 21.00
CA TYR A 89 12.66 1.40 20.82
C TYR A 89 12.74 2.90 21.12
N ALA A 90 13.44 3.32 22.18
CA ALA A 90 13.63 4.74 22.48
C ALA A 90 14.36 5.50 21.36
N LYS A 91 15.41 4.89 20.77
CA LYS A 91 16.10 5.43 19.59
C LYS A 91 15.18 5.54 18.39
N ALA A 92 14.36 4.50 18.13
CA ALA A 92 13.40 4.52 17.04
C ALA A 92 12.36 5.63 17.17
N PHE A 93 11.84 5.87 18.39
CA PHE A 93 10.95 7.00 18.64
C PHE A 93 11.62 8.35 18.37
N ALA A 94 12.85 8.54 18.88
CA ALA A 94 13.59 9.77 18.63
C ALA A 94 13.87 9.99 17.13
N GLN A 95 14.16 8.93 16.37
CA GLN A 95 14.36 9.05 14.92
C GLN A 95 13.07 9.42 14.20
N LEU A 96 11.95 8.78 14.55
CA LEU A 96 10.63 9.10 13.99
C LEU A 96 10.21 10.54 14.31
N ASP A 97 10.53 11.04 15.51
CA ASP A 97 10.26 12.42 15.90
C ASP A 97 10.95 13.43 15.01
N ASN A 98 12.24 13.22 14.74
CA ASN A 98 13.03 14.08 13.87
C ASN A 98 12.54 14.06 12.42
N ASP A 99 11.95 12.94 11.97
CA ASP A 99 11.44 12.77 10.59
C ASP A 99 9.95 13.16 10.43
N SER A 100 9.26 13.51 11.53
CA SER A 100 7.87 14.02 11.53
C SER A 100 7.72 15.38 10.80
N GLY A 101 8.84 16.04 10.50
CA GLY A 101 8.89 17.26 9.70
C GLY A 101 8.55 16.94 8.26
N GLY A 102 7.25 16.96 7.93
CA GLY A 102 6.68 16.57 6.65
C GLY A 102 7.48 17.02 5.45
N LYS A 103 8.24 16.08 4.86
CA LYS A 103 8.72 16.25 3.48
C LYS A 103 7.50 16.21 2.56
N GLU A 104 7.47 17.20 1.67
CA GLU A 104 6.49 17.37 0.61
C GLU A 104 6.24 16.04 -0.13
N LEU A 105 4.99 15.73 -0.48
CA LEU A 105 4.64 14.54 -1.26
C LEU A 105 5.59 14.44 -2.45
N THR A 106 6.41 13.39 -2.52
CA THR A 106 7.43 13.28 -3.56
C THR A 106 6.76 13.27 -4.93
N LYS A 107 7.49 13.76 -5.94
CA LYS A 107 7.02 13.84 -7.33
C LYS A 107 6.46 12.49 -7.80
N GLU A 108 7.01 11.35 -7.34
CA GLU A 108 6.50 10.02 -7.68
C GLU A 108 5.11 9.73 -7.12
N ILE A 109 4.77 10.17 -5.89
CA ILE A 109 3.41 9.98 -5.36
C ILE A 109 2.40 10.75 -6.20
N LYS A 110 2.72 12.01 -6.56
CA LYS A 110 1.84 12.83 -7.41
C LYS A 110 1.63 12.16 -8.77
N ILE A 111 2.70 11.70 -9.42
CA ILE A 111 2.63 10.96 -10.69
C ILE A 111 1.79 9.70 -10.56
N PHE A 112 1.95 8.93 -9.48
CA PHE A 112 1.15 7.72 -9.26
C PHE A 112 -0.33 8.03 -9.08
N GLN A 113 -0.66 9.04 -8.27
CA GLN A 113 -2.04 9.47 -8.07
C GLN A 113 -2.68 9.99 -9.37
N GLU A 114 -1.94 10.76 -10.15
CA GLU A 114 -2.37 11.24 -11.46
C GLU A 114 -2.57 10.08 -12.45
N LYS A 115 -1.69 9.09 -12.45
CA LYS A 115 -1.84 7.89 -13.31
C LYS A 115 -3.08 7.08 -12.93
N VAL A 116 -3.32 6.82 -11.65
CA VAL A 116 -4.51 6.09 -11.19
C VAL A 116 -5.79 6.86 -11.53
N LYS A 117 -5.77 8.19 -11.34
CA LYS A 117 -6.88 9.06 -11.71
C LYS A 117 -7.12 9.03 -13.21
N PHE A 118 -6.07 9.14 -14.02
CA PHE A 118 -6.14 9.06 -15.48
C PHE A 118 -6.68 7.72 -15.96
N GLU A 119 -6.22 6.60 -15.40
CA GLU A 119 -6.75 5.28 -15.73
C GLU A 119 -8.24 5.18 -15.38
N TYR A 120 -8.66 5.68 -14.22
CA TYR A 120 -10.06 5.68 -13.81
C TYR A 120 -10.94 6.53 -14.75
N GLU A 121 -10.47 7.72 -15.14
CA GLU A 121 -11.14 8.60 -16.10
C GLU A 121 -11.19 7.96 -17.50
N LEU A 122 -10.12 7.29 -17.93
CA LEU A 122 -10.02 6.60 -19.21
C LEU A 122 -10.99 5.42 -19.30
N TYR A 123 -11.05 4.59 -18.26
CA TYR A 123 -11.94 3.42 -18.25
C TYR A 123 -13.41 3.78 -18.01
N ALA A 124 -13.66 4.94 -17.39
CA ALA A 124 -14.99 5.47 -17.07
C ALA A 124 -15.96 4.38 -16.59
N PRO A 125 -15.62 3.65 -15.51
CA PRO A 125 -16.39 2.49 -15.07
C PRO A 125 -17.82 2.90 -14.74
N HIS A 126 -18.80 2.15 -15.25
CA HIS A 126 -20.21 2.41 -15.02
C HIS A 126 -20.97 1.11 -14.77
N GLU A 127 -22.25 1.25 -14.39
CA GLU A 127 -23.10 0.12 -14.06
C GLU A 127 -23.12 -0.92 -15.18
N LEU A 128 -23.11 -2.20 -14.78
CA LEU A 128 -23.15 -3.34 -15.68
C LEU A 128 -24.50 -3.38 -16.40
N ILE A 129 -24.51 -2.99 -17.68
CA ILE A 129 -25.72 -2.95 -18.52
C ILE A 129 -25.82 -4.14 -19.48
N ASN A 130 -24.69 -4.78 -19.82
CA ASN A 130 -24.65 -5.94 -20.72
C ASN A 130 -24.09 -7.17 -19.97
N TYR A 131 -24.86 -8.25 -19.94
CA TYR A 131 -24.52 -9.48 -19.23
C TYR A 131 -24.00 -10.58 -20.18
N ASP A 132 -24.09 -10.41 -21.50
CA ASP A 132 -23.90 -11.45 -22.52
C ASP A 132 -22.55 -12.14 -22.39
N PHE A 133 -21.48 -11.36 -22.24
CA PHE A 133 -20.13 -11.90 -22.06
C PHE A 133 -20.04 -12.78 -20.80
N LEU A 134 -20.59 -12.31 -19.66
CA LEU A 134 -20.53 -13.04 -18.40
C LEU A 134 -21.39 -14.30 -18.42
N LEU A 135 -22.59 -14.20 -19.01
CA LEU A 135 -23.50 -15.34 -19.20
C LEU A 135 -22.88 -16.39 -20.12
N SER A 136 -22.24 -15.97 -21.22
CA SER A 136 -21.53 -16.89 -22.13
C SER A 136 -20.39 -17.66 -21.46
N ARG A 137 -19.86 -17.14 -20.34
CA ARG A 137 -18.80 -17.76 -19.54
C ARG A 137 -19.34 -18.62 -18.39
N GLY A 138 -20.65 -18.84 -18.33
CA GLY A 138 -21.31 -19.70 -17.34
C GLY A 138 -21.62 -19.03 -16.00
N LEU A 139 -21.49 -17.71 -15.89
CA LEU A 139 -21.94 -16.98 -14.72
C LEU A 139 -23.45 -16.76 -14.79
N THR A 140 -24.15 -16.88 -13.66
CA THR A 140 -25.59 -16.60 -13.60
C THR A 140 -25.85 -15.17 -13.16
N LYS A 141 -27.02 -14.61 -13.54
CA LYS A 141 -27.45 -13.29 -13.04
C LYS A 141 -27.53 -13.24 -11.52
N GLU A 142 -27.88 -14.34 -10.88
CA GLU A 142 -27.91 -14.47 -9.42
C GLU A 142 -26.50 -14.32 -8.82
N THR A 143 -25.50 -15.01 -9.38
CA THR A 143 -24.11 -14.84 -8.96
C THR A 143 -23.61 -13.43 -9.20
N ILE A 144 -23.90 -12.83 -10.36
CA ILE A 144 -23.44 -11.48 -10.72
C ILE A 144 -24.04 -10.42 -9.80
N ASN A 145 -25.32 -10.54 -9.47
CA ASN A 145 -26.05 -9.56 -8.64
C ASN A 145 -25.98 -9.85 -7.13
N HIS A 146 -25.20 -10.85 -6.72
CA HIS A 146 -25.04 -11.19 -5.31
C HIS A 146 -24.45 -9.98 -4.54
N PRO A 147 -24.93 -9.67 -3.31
CA PRO A 147 -24.49 -8.48 -2.55
C PRO A 147 -22.97 -8.36 -2.38
N LEU A 148 -22.25 -9.49 -2.31
CA LEU A 148 -20.79 -9.51 -2.22
C LEU A 148 -20.07 -8.92 -3.43
N PHE A 149 -20.73 -8.88 -4.60
CA PHE A 149 -20.17 -8.34 -5.84
C PHE A 149 -20.71 -6.95 -6.21
N LYS A 150 -21.57 -6.36 -5.37
CA LYS A 150 -22.17 -5.05 -5.62
C LYS A 150 -21.08 -3.98 -5.82
N GLY A 151 -21.10 -3.30 -6.96
CA GLY A 151 -20.14 -2.25 -7.30
C GLY A 151 -18.73 -2.76 -7.64
N THR A 152 -18.55 -4.08 -7.80
CA THR A 152 -17.25 -4.69 -8.17
C THR A 152 -17.20 -5.14 -9.62
N ILE A 153 -18.36 -5.45 -10.21
CA ILE A 153 -18.50 -5.82 -11.61
C ILE A 153 -19.10 -4.62 -12.34
N VAL A 154 -18.35 -4.06 -13.27
CA VAL A 154 -18.68 -2.83 -14.00
C VAL A 154 -18.39 -3.00 -15.48
N ASN A 155 -19.10 -2.24 -16.31
CA ASN A 155 -18.68 -2.02 -17.69
C ASN A 155 -17.58 -0.97 -17.73
N CYS A 156 -16.72 -1.03 -18.75
CA CYS A 156 -15.76 0.02 -19.06
C CYS A 156 -15.86 0.38 -20.54
N TYR A 157 -15.80 1.68 -20.85
CA TYR A 157 -15.68 2.12 -22.23
C TYR A 157 -14.22 1.94 -22.65
N LYS A 158 -13.95 0.97 -23.53
CA LYS A 158 -12.68 0.94 -24.25
C LYS A 158 -12.82 1.91 -25.42
N TYR A 159 -12.44 3.17 -25.26
CA TYR A 159 -12.29 4.08 -26.40
C TYR A 159 -11.36 3.41 -27.43
N GLY A 160 -11.91 2.99 -28.56
CA GLY A 160 -11.16 2.41 -29.67
C GLY A 160 -11.83 1.28 -30.45
N PHE A 161 -12.79 0.55 -29.88
CA PHE A 161 -13.51 -0.47 -30.64
C PHE A 161 -15.00 -0.41 -30.34
N LYS A 162 -15.78 0.04 -31.33
CA LYS A 162 -17.20 -0.27 -31.41
C LYS A 162 -17.31 -1.80 -31.47
N THR A 163 -17.86 -2.41 -30.43
CA THR A 163 -18.58 -3.69 -30.54
C THR A 163 -20.05 -3.39 -30.48
#